data_AF-A0A559REW3-F1
#
_entry.id   AF-A0A559REW3-F1
#
_cell.length_a   1.000
_cell.length_b   1.000
_cell.length_c   1.000
_cell.angle_alpha   90.00
_cell.angle_beta   90.00
_cell.angle_gamma   90.00
#
_symmetry.space_group_name_H-M   'P 1'
#
loop_
_entity.id
_entity.type
_entity.pdbx_description
1 polymer ?
#
loop_
_entity_poly.entity_id
_entity_poly.type
_entity_poly.pdbx_seq_one_letter_code
_entity_poly.pdbx_strand_id
1 'polypeptide(L)'
;MNYTKTKSTKLLILITLTLLLGCTQTNKQNYQTNKTSGNKNAIFKYVSSSNDLENEVKILQTNKEISYHTFDFNKNLITYKSKTKNGNWKTFEFRIKQSNTKESLQGLKGMEFSIDNPTCFQIWVSTIGNIGYEFNNGQKLVFYDVKEL
;
A
#
# COMPACT_ATOMS: atom_id res chain seq x y z
N MET A 1 21.21 32.52 56.94
CA MET A 1 22.58 33.05 56.78
C MET A 1 22.81 33.16 55.27
N ASN A 2 23.00 34.38 54.73
CA ASN A 2 23.14 34.74 53.28
C ASN A 2 21.88 34.39 52.43
N TYR A 3 21.14 35.27 51.76
CA TYR A 3 21.31 36.65 51.27
C TYR A 3 22.31 36.88 50.13
N THR A 4 21.83 36.77 48.89
CA THR A 4 22.11 37.63 47.73
C THR A 4 20.88 37.57 46.79
N LYS A 5 20.12 38.63 46.50
CA LYS A 5 20.41 39.80 45.62
C LYS A 5 20.92 39.36 44.23
N THR A 6 20.45 39.84 43.06
CA THR A 6 19.31 40.71 42.62
C THR A 6 19.19 40.51 41.06
N LYS A 7 18.35 41.15 40.21
CA LYS A 7 17.49 42.36 40.24
C LYS A 7 16.39 42.26 39.14
N SER A 8 15.58 43.32 39.01
CA SER A 8 15.09 44.00 37.76
C SER A 8 15.29 43.33 36.38
N THR A 9 14.40 43.43 35.39
CA THR A 9 13.51 44.57 35.06
C THR A 9 12.30 44.11 34.22
N LYS A 10 11.12 44.71 34.41
CA LYS A 10 10.04 44.59 33.42
C LYS A 10 10.41 45.40 32.18
N LEU A 11 10.56 44.76 31.01
CA LEU A 11 10.57 45.44 29.72
C LEU A 11 9.28 45.10 28.96
N LEU A 12 8.43 46.09 28.77
CA LEU A 12 7.33 46.01 27.81
C LEU A 12 7.94 45.86 26.41
N ILE A 13 7.54 44.83 25.66
CA ILE A 13 7.68 44.82 24.21
C ILE A 13 6.28 44.76 23.61
N LEU A 14 5.90 45.90 23.03
CA LEU A 14 4.68 46.16 22.31
C LEU A 14 4.69 45.34 21.00
N ILE A 15 3.90 44.27 20.91
CA ILE A 15 3.71 43.54 19.65
C ILE A 15 2.55 44.20 18.90
N THR A 16 2.91 44.96 17.87
CA THR A 16 1.96 45.69 17.01
C THR A 16 1.20 44.74 16.09
N LEU A 17 -0.12 44.91 16.05
CA LEU A 17 -1.02 44.20 15.15
C LEU A 17 -0.85 44.73 13.71
N THR A 18 -0.26 43.93 12.82
CA THR A 18 -0.25 44.20 11.37
C THR A 18 -1.21 43.27 10.64
N LEU A 19 -2.32 43.83 10.17
CA LEU A 19 -3.22 43.19 9.22
C LEU A 19 -2.54 43.09 7.85
N LEU A 20 -2.26 41.87 7.39
CA LEU A 20 -1.93 41.59 5.99
C LEU A 20 -3.09 40.81 5.35
N LEU A 21 -3.92 41.53 4.60
CA LEU A 21 -4.79 40.92 3.60
C LEU A 21 -3.90 40.50 2.41
N GLY A 22 -3.76 39.19 2.19
CA GLY A 22 -2.94 38.61 1.13
C GLY A 22 -3.63 37.38 0.54
N CYS A 23 -3.61 37.25 -0.78
CA CYS A 23 -4.53 36.37 -1.52
C CYS A 23 -4.27 34.87 -1.38
N THR A 24 -5.31 34.11 -1.72
CA THR A 24 -5.36 32.64 -1.82
C THR A 24 -4.21 32.02 -2.61
N GLN A 25 -3.65 30.93 -2.07
CA GLN A 25 -3.11 29.85 -2.89
C GLN A 25 -3.70 28.51 -2.43
N THR A 26 -4.62 27.97 -3.24
CA THR A 26 -5.04 26.57 -3.15
C THR A 26 -3.83 25.70 -3.45
N ASN A 27 -3.29 25.06 -2.42
CA ASN A 27 -2.12 24.18 -2.55
C ASN A 27 -2.55 22.85 -3.21
N LYS A 28 -2.80 22.90 -4.53
CA LYS A 28 -2.82 21.71 -5.37
C LYS A 28 -1.42 21.11 -5.33
N GLN A 29 -1.23 20.11 -4.48
CA GLN A 29 -0.04 19.27 -4.56
C GLN A 29 0.00 18.64 -5.95
N ASN A 30 0.89 19.17 -6.80
CA ASN A 30 1.25 18.56 -8.06
C ASN A 30 1.92 17.23 -7.75
N TYR A 31 1.14 16.14 -7.79
CA TYR A 31 1.70 14.82 -8.00
C TYR A 31 2.35 14.82 -9.38
N GLN A 32 3.64 15.14 -9.42
CA GLN A 32 4.48 14.94 -10.59
C GLN A 32 4.42 13.45 -10.93
N THR A 33 3.70 13.15 -12.00
CA THR A 33 3.72 11.83 -12.60
C THR A 33 5.08 11.64 -13.23
N ASN A 34 5.98 10.96 -12.51
CA ASN A 34 7.24 10.49 -13.07
C ASN A 34 6.93 9.49 -14.18
N LYS A 35 6.79 10.01 -15.41
CA LYS A 35 6.78 9.22 -16.64
C LYS A 35 8.19 8.66 -16.89
N THR A 36 8.55 7.62 -16.17
CA THR A 36 9.70 6.79 -16.51
C THR A 36 9.32 5.95 -17.73
N SER A 37 9.67 6.44 -18.91
CA SER A 37 9.55 5.69 -20.16
C SER A 37 10.52 4.50 -20.15
N GLY A 38 10.00 3.30 -20.42
CA GLY A 38 10.81 2.19 -20.90
C GLY A 38 10.95 0.97 -20.00
N ASN A 39 9.93 0.12 -19.94
CA ASN A 39 10.18 -1.32 -20.03
C ASN A 39 9.02 -2.07 -20.70
N LYS A 40 9.31 -2.87 -21.73
CA LYS A 40 8.31 -3.62 -22.53
C LYS A 40 7.98 -4.97 -21.89
N ASN A 41 7.56 -4.97 -20.63
CA ASN A 41 6.81 -6.04 -19.97
C ASN A 41 6.30 -5.56 -18.61
N ALA A 42 5.32 -4.66 -18.60
CA ALA A 42 4.66 -4.20 -17.37
C ALA A 42 3.56 -5.18 -16.88
N ILE A 43 3.77 -6.47 -17.11
CA ILE A 43 2.88 -7.56 -16.69
C ILE A 43 3.71 -8.63 -15.98
N PHE A 44 3.49 -8.80 -14.69
CA PHE A 44 4.14 -9.82 -13.88
C PHE A 44 3.14 -10.94 -13.57
N LYS A 45 3.57 -12.19 -13.65
CA LYS A 45 2.74 -13.37 -13.41
C LYS A 45 3.38 -14.25 -12.37
N TYR A 46 2.54 -14.76 -11.46
CA TYR A 46 3.01 -15.63 -10.39
C TYR A 46 2.07 -16.82 -10.20
N VAL A 47 2.60 -17.91 -9.66
CA VAL A 47 1.85 -19.06 -9.13
C VAL A 47 2.17 -19.23 -7.65
N SER A 48 1.17 -19.59 -6.86
CA SER A 48 1.28 -20.00 -5.46
C SER A 48 0.73 -21.42 -5.30
N SER A 49 1.19 -22.18 -4.29
CA SER A 49 0.67 -23.53 -3.97
C SER A 49 -0.15 -23.62 -2.68
N SER A 50 -0.22 -22.53 -1.92
CA SER A 50 -1.04 -22.44 -0.71
C SER A 50 -1.43 -20.99 -0.38
N ASN A 51 -2.45 -20.83 0.45
CA ASN A 51 -2.76 -19.58 1.12
C ASN A 51 -3.35 -19.81 2.51
N ASP A 52 -3.22 -18.79 3.37
CA ASP A 52 -3.96 -18.66 4.61
C ASP A 52 -4.97 -17.52 4.50
N LEU A 53 -6.20 -17.76 4.96
CA LEU A 53 -7.10 -16.71 5.41
C LEU A 53 -6.78 -16.46 6.89
N GLU A 54 -6.42 -15.24 7.23
CA GLU A 54 -6.01 -14.82 8.57
C GLU A 54 -6.73 -13.54 9.01
N ASN A 55 -6.57 -13.20 10.30
CA ASN A 55 -6.84 -11.87 10.84
C ASN A 55 -5.66 -11.44 11.75
N GLU A 56 -5.76 -10.27 12.38
CA GLU A 56 -4.70 -9.70 13.23
C GLU A 56 -4.19 -10.62 14.37
N VAL A 57 -4.95 -11.66 14.75
CA VAL A 57 -4.67 -12.50 15.92
C VAL A 57 -4.29 -13.93 15.53
N LYS A 58 -4.79 -14.46 14.40
CA LYS A 58 -4.55 -15.86 14.00
C LYS A 58 -4.87 -16.15 12.53
N ILE A 59 -4.30 -17.25 12.05
CA ILE A 59 -4.80 -17.98 10.87
C ILE A 59 -6.21 -18.53 11.19
N LEU A 60 -7.14 -18.31 10.28
CA LEU A 60 -8.53 -18.78 10.33
C LEU A 60 -8.71 -20.06 9.51
N GLN A 61 -8.03 -20.18 8.36
CA GLN A 61 -8.11 -21.34 7.47
C GLN A 61 -6.87 -21.41 6.56
N THR A 62 -6.23 -22.58 6.50
CA THR A 62 -5.15 -22.89 5.55
C THR A 62 -5.66 -23.68 4.35
N ASN A 63 -5.32 -23.25 3.14
CA ASN A 63 -5.70 -23.87 1.87
C ASN A 63 -4.47 -24.36 1.10
N LYS A 64 -4.46 -25.64 0.72
CA LYS A 64 -3.51 -26.19 -0.25
C LYS A 64 -4.12 -26.11 -1.65
N GLU A 65 -4.07 -24.93 -2.26
CA GLU A 65 -4.61 -24.69 -3.60
C GLU A 65 -3.62 -23.95 -4.50
N ILE A 66 -3.60 -24.32 -5.78
CA ILE A 66 -2.82 -23.60 -6.80
C ILE A 66 -3.60 -22.37 -7.22
N SER A 67 -2.99 -21.19 -7.04
CA SER A 67 -3.54 -19.92 -7.52
C SER A 67 -2.57 -19.20 -8.45
N TYR A 68 -3.13 -18.50 -9.43
CA TYR A 68 -2.38 -17.74 -10.44
C TYR A 68 -2.64 -16.25 -10.26
N HIS A 69 -1.60 -15.46 -10.11
CA HIS A 69 -1.67 -14.01 -9.93
C HIS A 69 -1.17 -13.30 -11.19
N THR A 70 -1.74 -12.15 -11.53
CA THR A 70 -1.24 -11.30 -12.61
C THR A 70 -1.35 -9.83 -12.21
N PHE A 71 -0.25 -9.11 -12.28
CA PHE A 71 -0.15 -7.67 -12.05
C PHE A 71 0.09 -7.00 -13.41
N ASP A 72 -0.95 -6.46 -14.03
CA ASP A 72 -0.91 -5.80 -15.34
C ASP A 72 -0.99 -4.27 -15.14
N PHE A 73 0.17 -3.62 -15.08
CA PHE A 73 0.25 -2.17 -14.89
C PHE A 73 -0.17 -1.38 -16.12
N ASN A 74 -0.20 -1.99 -17.32
CA ASN A 74 -0.77 -1.32 -18.50
C ASN A 74 -2.28 -1.11 -18.34
N LYS A 75 -2.94 -2.00 -17.60
CA LYS A 75 -4.38 -1.94 -17.30
C LYS A 75 -4.70 -1.41 -15.90
N ASN A 76 -3.69 -1.11 -15.08
CA ASN A 76 -3.83 -0.87 -13.64
C ASN A 76 -4.69 -1.95 -12.96
N LEU A 77 -4.41 -3.22 -13.26
CA LEU A 77 -5.24 -4.35 -12.86
C LEU A 77 -4.40 -5.45 -12.21
N ILE A 78 -4.77 -5.83 -10.99
CA ILE A 78 -4.30 -7.06 -10.35
C ILE A 78 -5.43 -8.08 -10.45
N THR A 79 -5.09 -9.31 -10.82
CA THR A 79 -6.02 -10.44 -10.76
C THR A 79 -5.41 -11.60 -9.99
N TYR A 80 -6.26 -12.42 -9.38
CA TYR A 80 -5.89 -13.81 -9.09
C TYR A 80 -6.96 -14.78 -9.57
N LYS A 81 -6.53 -16.02 -9.84
CA LYS A 81 -7.39 -17.12 -10.24
C LYS A 81 -7.16 -18.30 -9.31
N SER A 82 -8.21 -18.80 -8.68
CA SER A 82 -8.21 -20.03 -7.88
C SER A 82 -9.33 -20.97 -8.37
N LYS A 83 -9.30 -22.24 -7.93
CA LYS A 83 -10.39 -23.18 -8.20
C LYS A 83 -11.48 -23.03 -7.15
N THR A 84 -12.73 -23.05 -7.57
CA THR A 84 -13.88 -23.19 -6.67
C THR A 84 -13.94 -24.62 -6.11
N LYS A 85 -14.77 -24.84 -5.07
CA LYS A 85 -14.98 -26.18 -4.47
C LYS A 85 -15.42 -27.26 -5.48
N ASN A 86 -16.08 -26.84 -6.56
CA ASN A 86 -16.51 -27.65 -7.69
C ASN A 86 -15.51 -27.69 -8.87
N GLY A 87 -14.24 -27.29 -8.64
CA GLY A 87 -13.12 -27.46 -9.58
C GLY A 87 -13.00 -26.41 -10.70
N ASN A 88 -14.01 -25.55 -10.87
CA ASN A 88 -14.02 -24.50 -11.90
C ASN A 88 -13.06 -23.37 -11.53
N TRP A 89 -12.40 -22.77 -12.53
CA TRP A 89 -11.59 -21.57 -12.31
C TRP A 89 -12.46 -20.34 -12.11
N LYS A 90 -12.22 -19.58 -11.04
CA LYS A 90 -12.78 -18.25 -10.82
C LYS A 90 -11.67 -17.21 -10.86
N THR A 91 -11.90 -16.11 -11.58
CA THR A 91 -11.02 -14.93 -11.57
C THR A 91 -11.58 -13.89 -10.59
N PHE A 92 -10.69 -13.24 -9.86
CA PHE A 92 -10.97 -12.08 -9.01
C PHE A 92 -10.15 -10.90 -9.53
N GLU A 93 -10.76 -9.72 -9.59
CA GLU A 93 -10.21 -8.54 -10.25
C GLU A 93 -10.17 -7.33 -9.31
N PHE A 94 -9.03 -6.64 -9.29
CA PHE A 94 -8.71 -5.55 -8.36
C PHE A 94 -8.04 -4.41 -9.12
N ARG A 95 -8.72 -3.26 -9.21
CA ARG A 95 -8.17 -2.08 -9.90
C ARG A 95 -7.19 -1.36 -8.98
N ILE A 96 -5.99 -1.08 -9.49
CA ILE A 96 -4.97 -0.30 -8.78
C ILE A 96 -5.39 1.17 -8.82
N LYS A 97 -5.62 1.76 -7.65
CA LYS A 97 -5.84 3.20 -7.48
C LYS A 97 -4.51 3.95 -7.43
N GLN A 98 -3.54 3.39 -6.70
CA GLN A 98 -2.19 3.93 -6.53
C GLN A 98 -1.23 2.80 -6.19
N SER A 99 -0.04 2.79 -6.81
CA SER A 99 1.08 1.95 -6.40
C SER A 99 2.02 2.76 -5.50
N ASN A 100 2.35 2.22 -4.33
CA ASN A 100 3.39 2.75 -3.45
C ASN A 100 4.62 1.85 -3.58
N THR A 101 5.61 2.34 -4.34
CA THR A 101 6.94 1.72 -4.42
C THR A 101 7.73 2.05 -3.17
N LYS A 102 7.79 1.11 -2.21
CA LYS A 102 9.04 0.94 -1.46
C LYS A 102 10.01 0.29 -2.43
N GLU A 103 11.17 0.90 -2.65
CA GLU A 103 12.16 0.36 -3.59
C GLU A 103 12.55 -1.06 -3.21
N SER A 104 12.69 -1.90 -4.23
CA SER A 104 12.90 -3.33 -4.10
C SER A 104 13.98 -3.77 -5.05
N LEU A 105 14.84 -4.66 -4.56
CA LEU A 105 16.01 -5.13 -5.28
C LEU A 105 15.66 -6.08 -6.45
N GLN A 106 14.46 -6.70 -6.45
CA GLN A 106 14.02 -7.64 -7.50
C GLN A 106 12.48 -7.74 -7.62
N GLY A 107 11.97 -7.53 -8.84
CA GLY A 107 10.56 -7.78 -9.18
C GLY A 107 9.58 -6.93 -8.38
N LEU A 108 8.43 -7.51 -7.99
CA LEU A 108 7.39 -6.82 -7.21
C LEU A 108 7.58 -6.89 -5.69
N LYS A 109 8.61 -7.59 -5.18
CA LYS A 109 8.79 -7.81 -3.74
C LYS A 109 8.78 -6.46 -3.00
N GLY A 110 8.19 -6.38 -1.81
CA GLY A 110 8.09 -5.14 -1.03
C GLY A 110 7.14 -4.07 -1.58
N MET A 111 6.45 -4.26 -2.71
CA MET A 111 5.49 -3.29 -3.24
C MET A 111 4.11 -3.39 -2.56
N GLU A 112 3.47 -2.24 -2.39
CA GLU A 112 2.11 -2.10 -1.87
C GLU A 112 1.22 -1.36 -2.88
N PHE A 113 -0.03 -1.80 -3.03
CA PHE A 113 -1.00 -1.28 -3.98
C PHE A 113 -2.29 -0.92 -3.25
N SER A 114 -2.69 0.35 -3.30
CA SER A 114 -4.03 0.78 -2.88
C SER A 114 -5.03 0.40 -3.97
N ILE A 115 -6.12 -0.24 -3.57
CA ILE A 115 -7.09 -0.85 -4.49
C ILE A 115 -8.42 -0.09 -4.48
N ASP A 116 -9.00 0.06 -5.66
CA ASP A 116 -10.38 0.51 -5.86
C ASP A 116 -11.30 -0.73 -5.94
N ASN A 117 -11.72 -1.24 -4.78
CA ASN A 117 -12.62 -2.38 -4.64
C ASN A 117 -13.41 -2.28 -3.31
N PRO A 118 -14.72 -2.62 -3.28
CA PRO A 118 -15.55 -2.46 -2.09
C PRO A 118 -15.23 -3.42 -0.94
N THR A 119 -14.50 -4.52 -1.18
CA THR A 119 -14.12 -5.49 -0.13
C THR A 119 -12.64 -5.52 0.17
N CYS A 120 -11.76 -5.23 -0.79
CA CYS A 120 -10.30 -5.26 -0.66
C CYS A 120 -9.70 -3.86 -0.85
N PHE A 121 -8.98 -3.32 0.15
CA PHE A 121 -8.42 -1.96 0.09
C PHE A 121 -6.92 -1.94 -0.26
N GLN A 122 -6.19 -3.02 0.03
CA GLN A 122 -4.76 -3.13 -0.26
C GLN A 122 -4.41 -4.51 -0.80
N ILE A 123 -3.48 -4.53 -1.75
CA ILE A 123 -2.73 -5.74 -2.14
C ILE A 123 -1.25 -5.43 -1.93
N TRP A 124 -0.47 -6.40 -1.46
CA TRP A 124 0.97 -6.24 -1.29
C TRP A 124 1.73 -7.49 -1.71
N VAL A 125 3.01 -7.32 -1.98
CA VAL A 125 3.97 -8.42 -2.11
C VAL A 125 5.04 -8.20 -1.05
N SER A 126 5.27 -9.17 -0.17
CA SER A 126 6.26 -9.03 0.90
C SER A 126 7.68 -9.06 0.35
N THR A 127 8.66 -8.63 1.15
CA THR A 127 10.09 -8.71 0.79
C THR A 127 10.56 -10.15 0.55
N ILE A 128 9.92 -11.15 1.18
CA ILE A 128 10.18 -12.57 0.96
C ILE A 128 9.39 -13.17 -0.22
N GLY A 129 8.41 -12.45 -0.78
CA GLY A 129 7.68 -12.81 -2.01
C GLY A 129 6.25 -13.30 -1.82
N ASN A 130 5.73 -13.41 -0.60
CA ASN A 130 4.32 -13.73 -0.37
C ASN A 130 3.42 -12.63 -0.94
N ILE A 131 2.24 -12.98 -1.46
CA ILE A 131 1.27 -12.00 -1.97
C ILE A 131 0.10 -11.93 -0.98
N GLY A 132 -0.22 -10.74 -0.47
CA GLY A 132 -1.32 -10.52 0.47
C GLY A 132 -2.43 -9.65 -0.12
N TYR A 133 -3.68 -9.97 0.23
CA TYR A 133 -4.89 -9.20 -0.09
C TYR A 133 -5.56 -8.83 1.23
N GLU A 134 -5.67 -7.53 1.54
CA GLU A 134 -6.26 -7.04 2.80
C GLU A 134 -7.68 -6.53 2.58
N PHE A 135 -8.60 -7.01 3.41
CA PHE A 135 -10.03 -6.76 3.30
C PHE A 135 -10.54 -5.78 4.36
N ASN A 136 -11.60 -5.04 4.00
CA ASN A 136 -12.23 -4.00 4.84
C ASN A 136 -12.81 -4.52 6.17
N ASN A 137 -12.86 -5.84 6.37
CA ASN A 137 -13.29 -6.49 7.62
C ASN A 137 -12.13 -6.93 8.53
N GLY A 138 -10.90 -6.50 8.25
CA GLY A 138 -9.70 -6.85 9.03
C GLY A 138 -9.14 -8.25 8.76
N GLN A 139 -9.66 -8.96 7.74
CA GLN A 139 -9.10 -10.23 7.29
C GLN A 139 -8.05 -10.00 6.20
N LYS A 140 -7.14 -10.97 6.06
CA LYS A 140 -6.14 -11.02 4.99
C LYS A 140 -6.13 -12.39 4.34
N LEU A 141 -5.91 -12.44 3.03
CA LEU A 141 -5.63 -13.66 2.29
C LEU A 141 -4.19 -13.62 1.81
N VAL A 142 -3.33 -14.44 2.40
CA VAL A 142 -1.87 -14.44 2.16
C VAL A 142 -1.47 -15.71 1.42
N PHE A 143 -0.86 -15.55 0.27
CA PHE A 143 -0.41 -16.63 -0.61
C PHE A 143 1.10 -16.89 -0.44
N TYR A 144 1.46 -18.17 -0.36
CA TYR A 144 2.82 -18.64 -0.11
C TYR A 144 3.37 -19.48 -1.27
N ASP A 145 4.64 -19.89 -1.18
CA ASP A 145 5.38 -20.62 -2.21
C ASP A 145 5.38 -19.91 -3.57
N VAL A 146 5.27 -18.58 -3.55
CA VAL A 146 5.06 -17.73 -4.74
C VAL A 146 6.27 -17.81 -5.67
N LYS A 147 6.03 -18.18 -6.92
CA LYS A 147 7.03 -18.30 -8.00
C LYS A 147 6.59 -17.51 -9.21
N GLU A 148 7.53 -16.86 -9.87
CA GLU A 148 7.32 -16.18 -11.15
C GLU A 148 7.10 -17.19 -12.29
N LEU A 149 6.36 -16.80 -13.34
CA LEU A 149 5.92 -17.64 -14.46
C LEU A 149 6.41 -17.12 -15.82
#